data_AF-A0AAW0ZFL9-F1
#
_entry.id   AF-A0AAW0ZFL9-F1
#
_cell.length_a   1.000
_cell.length_b   1.000
_cell.length_c   1.000
_cell.angle_alpha   90.00
_cell.angle_beta   90.00
_cell.angle_gamma   90.00
#
_symmetry.space_group_name_H-M   'P 1'
#
loop_
_entity.id
_entity.type
_entity.pdbx_description
1 polymer ?
#
loop_
_entity_poly.entity_id
_entity_poly.type
_entity_poly.pdbx_seq_one_letter_code
_entity_poly.pdbx_strand_id
1 'polypeptide(L)'
;MIKIYLECSIESPMNDVLWYPYCKVVESKFLYDILNIFLHVFPAFLMDIVLKLRGKKPMMMKFNMYYNQLLTTLTYFTTHEWTFRRDNVYKMAEDIKVLKDSSNVNLDLRDMDWKKYLTYYHMGLTKFILKEKSDPVNAARRLSLFYWIHKITQILGAVVLLAIILFITC
;
A
#
# COMPACT_ATOMS: atom_id res chain seq x y z
N MET A 1 -1.88 10.77 3.10
CA MET A 1 -2.33 9.97 1.94
C MET A 1 -2.28 8.46 2.18
N ILE A 2 -1.11 7.85 2.46
CA ILE A 2 -0.98 6.39 2.69
C ILE A 2 -1.97 5.88 3.75
N LYS A 3 -2.08 6.55 4.91
CA LYS A 3 -3.04 6.20 5.97
C LYS A 3 -4.49 6.15 5.47
N ILE A 4 -4.91 7.17 4.74
CA ILE A 4 -6.26 7.27 4.16
C ILE A 4 -6.52 6.12 3.18
N TYR A 5 -5.53 5.77 2.34
CA TYR A 5 -5.67 4.65 1.41
C TYR A 5 -5.79 3.29 2.13
N LEU A 6 -5.03 3.10 3.23
CA LEU A 6 -5.14 1.91 4.07
C LEU A 6 -6.52 1.82 4.73
N GLU A 7 -7.06 2.93 5.23
CA GLU A 7 -8.42 3.00 5.77
C GLU A 7 -9.45 2.61 4.72
N CYS A 8 -9.39 3.18 3.50
CA CYS A 8 -10.29 2.81 2.40
C CYS A 8 -10.21 1.32 2.06
N SER A 9 -9.00 0.74 2.09
CA SER A 9 -8.78 -0.68 1.81
C SER A 9 -9.33 -1.61 2.91
N ILE A 10 -9.47 -1.11 4.14
CA ILE A 10 -10.04 -1.84 5.28
C ILE A 10 -11.57 -1.68 5.30
N GLU A 11 -12.07 -0.47 5.06
CA GLU A 11 -13.51 -0.17 4.98
C GLU A 11 -14.18 -0.91 3.81
N SER A 12 -13.47 -1.04 2.68
CA SER A 12 -13.94 -1.74 1.49
C SER A 12 -12.85 -2.69 0.96
N PRO A 13 -12.70 -3.89 1.56
CA PRO A 13 -11.66 -4.83 1.15
C PRO A 13 -11.90 -5.39 -0.25
N MET A 14 -10.79 -5.57 -0.97
CA MET A 14 -10.78 -6.30 -2.24
C MET A 14 -11.02 -7.79 -1.99
N ASN A 15 -11.67 -8.47 -2.94
CA ASN A 15 -12.01 -9.89 -2.79
C ASN A 15 -10.77 -10.78 -2.71
N ASP A 16 -9.75 -10.47 -3.52
CA ASP A 16 -8.54 -11.27 -3.66
C ASP A 16 -7.34 -10.65 -2.92
N VAL A 17 -7.60 -10.06 -1.75
CA VAL A 17 -6.54 -9.56 -0.88
C VAL A 17 -5.63 -10.72 -0.42
N LEU A 18 -4.31 -10.56 -0.57
CA LEU A 18 -3.32 -11.59 -0.22
C LEU A 18 -2.78 -11.45 1.21
N TRP A 19 -2.96 -10.27 1.83
CA TRP A 19 -2.47 -9.96 3.16
C TRP A 19 -3.24 -8.78 3.76
N TYR A 20 -3.11 -8.56 5.08
CA TYR A 20 -3.71 -7.39 5.72
C TYR A 20 -3.04 -6.09 5.22
N PRO A 21 -3.82 -5.05 4.82
CA PRO A 21 -3.25 -3.79 4.36
C PRO A 21 -2.33 -3.15 5.40
N TYR A 22 -1.04 -3.10 5.09
CA TYR A 22 -0.02 -2.54 5.94
C TYR A 22 1.10 -1.95 5.09
N CYS A 23 1.55 -0.75 5.44
CA CYS A 23 2.66 -0.10 4.77
C CYS A 23 3.50 0.62 5.82
N LYS A 24 4.79 0.28 5.89
CA LYS A 24 5.77 0.97 6.72
C LYS A 24 6.82 1.56 5.81
N VAL A 25 6.94 2.88 5.84
CA VAL A 25 8.02 3.60 5.17
C VAL A 25 9.20 3.67 6.15
N VAL A 26 10.40 3.42 5.64
CA VAL A 26 11.65 3.48 6.41
C VAL A 26 12.64 4.38 5.68
N GLU A 27 13.42 5.14 6.43
CA GLU A 27 14.37 6.11 5.89
C GLU A 27 15.71 5.45 5.50
N SER A 28 16.12 4.43 6.24
CA SER A 28 17.38 3.72 6.00
C SER A 28 17.22 2.63 4.96
N LYS A 29 18.01 2.71 3.88
CA LYS A 29 18.08 1.68 2.85
C LYS A 29 18.53 0.32 3.40
N PHE A 30 19.49 0.31 4.32
CA PHE A 30 19.97 -0.92 4.94
C PHE A 30 18.85 -1.61 5.73
N LEU A 31 18.10 -0.85 6.53
CA LEU A 31 16.95 -1.38 7.26
C LEU A 31 15.86 -1.86 6.30
N TYR A 32 15.61 -1.14 5.21
CA TYR A 32 14.68 -1.56 4.16
C TYR A 32 15.07 -2.92 3.57
N ASP A 33 16.34 -3.10 3.18
CA ASP A 33 16.80 -4.34 2.53
C ASP A 33 16.67 -5.54 3.49
N ILE A 34 17.00 -5.38 4.77
CA ILE A 34 16.76 -6.40 5.81
C ILE A 34 15.27 -6.73 5.91
N LEU A 35 14.42 -5.73 6.12
CA LEU A 35 12.98 -5.93 6.26
C LEU A 35 12.37 -6.57 5.01
N ASN A 36 12.83 -6.19 3.82
CA ASN A 36 12.36 -6.76 2.56
C ASN A 36 12.67 -8.27 2.47
N ILE A 37 13.87 -8.67 2.87
CA ILE A 37 14.25 -10.09 2.90
C ILE A 37 13.31 -10.88 3.83
N PHE A 38 13.12 -10.42 5.06
CA PHE A 38 12.35 -11.16 6.07
C PHE A 38 10.83 -11.09 5.88
N LEU A 39 10.29 -9.95 5.44
CA LEU A 39 8.84 -9.72 5.37
C LEU A 39 8.25 -9.98 3.99
N HIS A 40 9.06 -9.99 2.93
CA HIS A 40 8.56 -10.11 1.56
C HIS A 40 9.21 -11.26 0.80
N VAL A 41 10.55 -11.35 0.75
CA VAL A 41 11.25 -12.39 -0.04
C VAL A 41 11.10 -13.77 0.60
N PHE A 42 11.42 -13.91 1.88
CA PHE A 42 11.38 -15.18 2.59
C PHE A 42 9.95 -15.78 2.64
N PRO A 43 8.89 -15.03 2.98
CA PRO A 43 7.53 -15.56 2.92
C PRO A 43 7.09 -15.93 1.49
N ALA A 44 7.48 -15.16 0.47
CA ALA A 44 7.18 -15.49 -0.92
C ALA A 44 7.83 -16.82 -1.35
N PHE A 45 9.07 -17.07 -0.93
CA PHE A 45 9.77 -18.33 -1.18
C PHE A 45 9.05 -19.52 -0.54
N LEU A 46 8.68 -19.40 0.74
CA LEU A 46 7.93 -20.44 1.44
C LEU A 46 6.58 -20.72 0.80
N MET A 47 5.86 -19.67 0.39
CA MET A 47 4.58 -19.80 -0.32
C MET A 47 4.73 -20.56 -1.64
N ASP A 48 5.80 -20.31 -2.40
CA ASP A 48 6.06 -21.04 -3.64
C ASP A 48 6.42 -22.52 -3.41
N ILE A 49 7.10 -22.85 -2.30
CA ILE A 49 7.30 -24.25 -1.89
C ILE A 49 5.94 -24.91 -1.60
N VAL A 50 5.08 -24.27 -0.81
CA VAL A 50 3.75 -24.79 -0.48
C VAL A 50 2.90 -24.97 -1.73
N LEU A 51 2.96 -24.03 -2.69
CA LEU A 51 2.27 -24.16 -3.98
C LEU A 51 2.79 -25.36 -4.76
N LYS A 52 4.12 -25.53 -4.88
CA LYS A 52 4.73 -26.68 -5.56
C LYS A 52 4.32 -28.01 -4.92
N LEU A 53 4.34 -28.10 -3.59
CA LEU A 53 3.90 -29.31 -2.87
C LEU A 53 2.42 -29.63 -3.09
N ARG A 54 1.59 -28.62 -3.36
CA ARG A 54 0.18 -28.77 -3.73
C ARG A 54 -0.05 -28.97 -5.24
N GLY A 55 1.01 -29.19 -6.02
CA GLY A 55 0.94 -29.34 -7.48
C GLY A 55 0.57 -28.05 -8.23
N LYS A 56 0.65 -26.89 -7.56
CA LYS A 56 0.36 -25.58 -8.15
C LYS A 56 1.63 -24.91 -8.65
N LYS A 57 1.47 -24.03 -9.65
CA LYS A 57 2.57 -23.25 -10.21
C LYS A 57 3.08 -22.22 -9.17
N PRO A 58 4.38 -22.16 -8.87
CA PRO A 58 4.96 -21.10 -8.04
C PRO A 58 4.81 -19.75 -8.75
N MET A 59 4.39 -18.72 -8.01
CA MET A 59 4.12 -17.38 -8.52
C MET A 59 4.51 -16.25 -7.58
N MET A 60 4.66 -16.50 -6.28
CA MET A 60 4.88 -15.44 -5.28
C MET A 60 6.25 -14.81 -5.41
N MET A 61 7.30 -15.58 -5.73
CA MET A 61 8.62 -14.99 -5.95
C MET A 61 8.65 -14.08 -7.19
N LYS A 62 7.93 -14.47 -8.25
CA LYS A 62 7.81 -13.64 -9.47
C LYS A 62 7.09 -12.33 -9.17
N PHE A 63 6.01 -12.39 -8.39
CA PHE A 63 5.30 -11.21 -7.94
C PHE A 63 6.20 -10.31 -7.08
N ASN A 64 6.96 -10.89 -6.16
CA ASN A 64 7.90 -10.16 -5.31
C ASN A 64 9.00 -9.45 -6.11
N MET A 65 9.58 -10.12 -7.12
CA MET A 65 10.58 -9.51 -8.02
C MET A 65 10.01 -8.31 -8.77
N TYR A 66 8.81 -8.46 -9.35
CA TYR A 66 8.12 -7.38 -10.05
C TYR A 66 7.82 -6.21 -9.11
N TYR A 67 7.32 -6.50 -7.91
CA TYR A 67 7.05 -5.50 -6.88
C TYR A 67 8.30 -4.71 -6.48
N ASN A 68 9.43 -5.41 -6.25
CA ASN A 68 10.70 -4.78 -5.92
C ASN A 68 11.23 -3.88 -7.05
N GLN A 69 11.07 -4.30 -8.31
CA GLN A 69 11.44 -3.48 -9.47
C GLN A 69 10.60 -2.20 -9.54
N LEU A 70 9.29 -2.31 -9.31
CA LEU A 70 8.37 -1.17 -9.25
C LEU A 70 8.75 -0.20 -8.12
N LEU A 71 9.02 -0.71 -6.91
CA LEU A 71 9.47 0.12 -5.79
C LEU A 71 10.80 0.81 -6.07
N THR A 72 11.77 0.11 -6.66
CA THR A 72 13.08 0.69 -7.03
C THR A 72 12.90 1.87 -7.98
N THR A 73 12.00 1.73 -8.96
CA THR A 73 11.69 2.79 -9.91
C THR A 73 11.00 3.97 -9.23
N LEU A 74 10.06 3.70 -8.32
CA LEU A 74 9.33 4.73 -7.58
C LEU A 74 10.18 5.45 -6.55
N THR A 75 11.22 4.80 -6.01
CA THR A 75 12.04 5.34 -4.91
C THR A 75 12.58 6.73 -5.26
N TYR A 76 13.08 6.91 -6.48
CA TYR A 76 13.59 8.21 -6.92
C TYR A 76 12.52 9.32 -6.81
N PHE A 77 11.29 9.03 -7.19
CA PHE A 77 10.21 10.01 -7.15
C PHE A 77 9.63 10.23 -5.75
N THR A 78 9.64 9.20 -4.89
CA THR A 78 8.97 9.24 -3.58
C THR A 78 9.88 9.67 -2.44
N THR A 79 11.20 9.57 -2.57
CA THR A 79 12.16 9.91 -1.51
C THR A 79 12.88 11.23 -1.72
N HIS A 80 12.67 11.91 -2.85
CA HIS A 80 13.25 13.22 -3.12
C HIS A 80 12.21 14.31 -2.97
N GLU A 81 12.65 15.47 -2.49
CA GLU A 81 11.82 16.68 -2.51
C GLU A 81 11.84 17.30 -3.89
N TRP A 82 10.66 17.69 -4.36
CA TRP A 82 10.49 18.26 -5.67
C TRP A 82 9.95 19.68 -5.56
N THR A 83 10.76 20.65 -5.94
CA THR A 83 10.32 22.05 -6.05
C THR A 83 9.87 22.34 -7.47
N PHE A 84 8.56 22.51 -7.65
CA PHE A 84 7.99 22.90 -8.94
C PHE A 84 7.77 24.42 -8.97
N ARG A 85 8.16 25.07 -10.09
CA ARG A 85 7.72 26.45 -10.37
C ARG A 85 6.22 26.46 -10.62
N ARG A 86 5.51 27.38 -9.94
CA ARG A 86 4.03 27.43 -9.93
C ARG A 86 3.46 28.71 -10.52
N ASP A 87 4.29 29.56 -11.11
CA ASP A 87 3.91 30.90 -11.59
C ASP A 87 2.73 30.85 -12.58
N ASN A 88 2.78 29.91 -13.52
CA ASN A 88 1.70 29.70 -14.50
C ASN A 88 0.40 29.21 -13.86
N VAL A 89 0.50 28.37 -12.80
CA VAL A 89 -0.68 27.85 -12.09
C VAL A 89 -1.36 28.98 -11.30
N TYR A 90 -0.57 29.84 -10.65
CA TYR A 90 -1.10 31.01 -9.96
C TYR A 90 -1.77 31.98 -10.93
N LYS A 91 -1.11 32.29 -12.05
CA LYS A 91 -1.69 33.15 -13.09
C LYS A 91 -3.00 32.57 -13.62
N MET A 92 -3.04 31.27 -13.93
CA MET A 92 -4.25 30.58 -14.37
C MET A 92 -5.37 30.65 -13.31
N ALA A 93 -5.03 30.52 -12.02
CA ALA A 93 -5.99 30.65 -10.93
C ALA A 93 -6.53 32.07 -10.79
N GLU A 94 -5.73 33.10 -11.05
CA GLU A 94 -6.21 34.49 -11.12
C GLU A 94 -7.13 34.71 -12.32
N ASP A 95 -6.75 34.23 -13.49
CA ASP A 95 -7.56 34.34 -14.72
C ASP A 95 -8.94 33.68 -14.53
N ILE A 96 -9.00 32.50 -13.88
CA ILE A 96 -10.24 31.79 -13.61
C ILE A 96 -11.16 32.58 -12.68
N LYS A 97 -10.65 33.31 -11.69
CA LYS A 97 -11.48 34.11 -10.76
C LYS A 97 -12.28 35.19 -11.47
N VAL A 98 -11.80 35.67 -12.62
CA VAL A 98 -12.46 36.70 -13.44
C VAL A 98 -13.56 36.09 -14.33
N LEU A 99 -13.56 34.78 -14.54
CA LEU A 99 -14.56 34.10 -15.35
C LEU A 99 -15.91 33.99 -14.60
N LYS A 100 -17.00 34.05 -15.38
CA LYS A 100 -18.38 33.95 -14.87
C LYS A 100 -18.67 32.60 -14.17
N ASP A 101 -17.97 31.55 -14.59
CA ASP A 101 -18.11 30.19 -14.06
C ASP A 101 -16.99 29.82 -13.07
N SER A 102 -16.31 30.81 -12.49
CA SER A 102 -15.20 30.62 -11.56
C SER A 102 -15.53 29.69 -10.38
N SER A 103 -16.80 29.66 -9.96
CA SER A 103 -17.28 28.75 -8.89
C SER A 103 -17.24 27.27 -9.26
N ASN A 104 -17.19 26.92 -10.54
CA ASN A 104 -17.19 25.53 -11.01
C ASN A 104 -15.78 24.92 -11.08
N VAL A 105 -14.73 25.75 -10.98
CA VAL A 105 -13.33 25.32 -11.13
C VAL A 105 -12.53 25.74 -9.91
N ASN A 106 -12.34 24.81 -8.97
CA ASN A 106 -11.43 25.00 -7.85
C ASN A 106 -10.07 24.38 -8.18
N LEU A 107 -9.04 25.23 -8.33
CA LEU A 107 -7.65 24.80 -8.52
C LEU A 107 -6.90 24.61 -7.20
N ASP A 108 -7.47 25.05 -6.08
CA ASP A 108 -6.87 24.87 -4.77
C ASP A 108 -7.17 23.46 -4.23
N LEU A 109 -6.14 22.61 -4.26
CA LEU A 109 -6.24 21.24 -3.74
C LEU A 109 -6.19 21.18 -2.20
N ARG A 110 -5.96 22.30 -1.51
CA ARG A 110 -5.93 22.35 -0.04
C ARG A 110 -7.30 22.07 0.57
N ASP A 111 -8.36 22.53 -0.10
CA ASP A 111 -9.75 22.33 0.32
C ASP A 111 -10.34 20.99 -0.17
N MET A 112 -9.52 20.17 -0.86
CA MET A 112 -9.99 18.91 -1.40
C MET A 112 -10.17 17.87 -0.28
N ASP A 113 -11.36 17.26 -0.24
CA ASP A 113 -11.61 16.10 0.60
C ASP A 113 -10.89 14.86 0.05
N TRP A 114 -9.65 14.69 0.49
CA TRP A 114 -8.79 13.57 0.10
C TRP A 114 -9.36 12.21 0.48
N LYS A 115 -10.15 12.11 1.57
CA LYS A 115 -10.79 10.85 1.97
C LYS A 115 -11.85 10.49 0.94
N LYS A 116 -12.79 11.39 0.67
CA LYS A 116 -13.85 11.19 -0.34
C LYS A 116 -13.26 10.87 -1.72
N TYR A 117 -12.24 11.61 -2.15
CA TYR A 117 -11.55 11.34 -3.42
C TYR A 117 -10.98 9.93 -3.47
N LEU A 118 -10.21 9.53 -2.44
CA LEU A 118 -9.58 8.20 -2.40
C LEU A 118 -10.61 7.06 -2.27
N THR A 119 -11.74 7.29 -1.58
CA THR A 119 -12.83 6.32 -1.52
C THR A 119 -13.43 6.06 -2.91
N TYR A 120 -13.77 7.11 -3.67
CA TYR A 120 -14.28 6.95 -5.04
C TYR A 120 -13.24 6.35 -5.98
N TYR A 121 -11.97 6.77 -5.86
CA TYR A 121 -10.88 6.20 -6.61
C TYR A 121 -10.76 4.68 -6.36
N HIS A 122 -10.78 4.27 -5.09
CA HIS A 122 -10.73 2.87 -4.69
C HIS A 122 -11.91 2.07 -5.25
N MET A 123 -13.13 2.58 -5.12
CA MET A 123 -14.34 1.97 -5.71
C MET A 123 -14.26 1.86 -7.23
N GLY A 124 -13.71 2.88 -7.90
CA GLY A 124 -13.50 2.86 -9.34
C GLY A 124 -12.48 1.80 -9.76
N LEU A 125 -11.38 1.68 -9.02
CA LEU A 125 -10.33 0.69 -9.28
C LEU A 125 -10.86 -0.74 -9.13
N THR A 126 -11.57 -1.04 -8.06
CA THR A 126 -12.15 -2.37 -7.83
C THR A 126 -13.19 -2.74 -8.89
N LYS A 127 -14.05 -1.79 -9.26
CA LYS A 127 -15.11 -2.02 -10.25
C LYS A 127 -14.63 -2.12 -11.69
N PHE A 128 -13.79 -1.20 -12.14
CA PHE A 128 -13.49 -1.04 -13.56
C PHE A 128 -12.16 -1.67 -13.99
N ILE A 129 -11.14 -1.61 -13.13
CA ILE A 129 -9.81 -2.15 -13.44
C ILE A 129 -9.72 -3.62 -13.02
N LEU A 130 -10.02 -3.90 -11.74
CA LEU A 130 -9.96 -5.25 -11.19
C LEU A 130 -11.19 -6.09 -11.56
N LYS A 131 -12.30 -5.45 -11.93
CA LYS A 131 -13.56 -6.10 -12.33
C LYS A 131 -14.05 -7.10 -11.28
N GLU A 132 -13.89 -6.76 -10.00
CA GLU A 132 -14.30 -7.62 -8.91
C GLU A 132 -15.83 -7.75 -8.85
N LYS A 133 -16.32 -8.96 -8.60
CA LYS A 133 -17.74 -9.17 -8.29
C LYS A 133 -18.00 -8.67 -6.87
N SER A 134 -19.11 -7.98 -6.62
CA SER A 134 -19.43 -7.52 -5.27
C SER A 134 -19.67 -8.70 -4.32
N ASP A 135 -18.72 -8.98 -3.43
CA ASP A 135 -18.84 -9.97 -2.34
C ASP A 135 -18.24 -9.42 -1.02
N PRO A 136 -18.87 -8.39 -0.44
CA PRO A 136 -18.33 -7.68 0.72
C PRO A 136 -18.22 -8.58 1.96
N VAL A 137 -19.09 -9.59 2.09
CA VAL A 137 -19.12 -10.47 3.26
C VAL A 137 -17.91 -11.40 3.27
N ASN A 138 -17.61 -12.06 2.15
CA ASN A 138 -16.43 -12.93 2.09
C ASN A 138 -15.13 -12.13 2.14
N ALA A 139 -15.08 -10.96 1.49
CA ALA A 139 -13.92 -10.07 1.57
C ALA A 139 -13.63 -9.63 3.01
N ALA A 140 -14.65 -9.18 3.76
CA ALA A 140 -14.50 -8.80 5.17
C ALA A 140 -14.05 -9.97 6.06
N ARG A 141 -14.59 -11.18 5.84
CA ARG A 141 -14.16 -12.38 6.57
C ARG A 141 -12.69 -12.73 6.30
N ARG A 142 -12.26 -12.68 5.03
CA ARG A 142 -10.85 -12.89 4.65
C ARG A 142 -9.94 -11.84 5.29
N LEU A 143 -10.36 -10.57 5.26
CA LEU A 143 -9.61 -9.48 5.89
C LEU A 143 -9.44 -9.71 7.39
N SER A 144 -10.49 -10.14 8.10
CA SER A 144 -10.42 -10.46 9.54
C SER A 144 -9.44 -11.61 9.82
N LEU A 145 -9.43 -12.67 9.00
CA LEU A 145 -8.44 -13.73 9.11
C LEU A 145 -7.01 -13.19 8.94
N PHE A 146 -6.78 -12.38 7.90
CA PHE A 146 -5.45 -11.79 7.68
C PHE A 146 -5.05 -10.79 8.76
N TYR A 147 -6.00 -10.08 9.37
CA TYR A 147 -5.74 -9.22 10.52
C TYR A 147 -5.13 -10.03 11.68
N TRP A 148 -5.75 -11.15 12.04
CA TRP A 148 -5.23 -12.01 13.12
C TRP A 148 -3.90 -12.65 12.77
N ILE A 149 -3.74 -13.13 11.53
CA ILE A 149 -2.45 -13.65 11.04
C ILE A 149 -1.38 -12.56 11.19
N HIS A 150 -1.65 -11.34 10.73
CA HIS A 150 -0.72 -10.23 10.81
C HIS A 150 -0.35 -9.88 12.26
N LYS A 151 -1.33 -9.82 13.17
CA LYS A 151 -1.09 -9.56 14.59
C LYS A 151 -0.24 -10.65 15.25
N ILE A 152 -0.54 -11.92 14.97
CA ILE A 152 0.25 -13.05 15.48
C ILE A 152 1.68 -12.97 14.95
N THR A 153 1.87 -12.70 13.66
CA THR A 153 3.22 -12.53 13.07
C THR A 153 3.98 -11.39 13.73
N GLN A 154 3.34 -10.25 14.02
CA GLN A 154 3.97 -9.13 14.73
C GLN A 154 4.40 -9.50 16.16
N ILE A 155 3.53 -10.18 16.92
CA ILE A 155 3.82 -10.62 18.29
C ILE A 155 4.95 -11.64 18.29
N LEU A 156 4.88 -12.66 17.43
CA LEU A 156 5.94 -13.67 17.29
C LEU A 156 7.28 -13.03 16.91
N GLY A 157 7.28 -12.08 15.97
CA GLY A 157 8.48 -11.33 15.60
C GLY A 157 9.08 -10.57 16.79
N ALA A 158 8.25 -9.89 17.59
CA ALA A 158 8.71 -9.17 18.78
C ALA A 158 9.28 -10.11 19.86
N VAL A 159 8.64 -11.26 20.10
CA VAL A 159 9.11 -12.27 21.06
C VAL A 159 10.46 -12.86 20.63
N VAL A 160 10.62 -13.20 19.33
CA VAL A 160 11.89 -13.71 18.80
C VAL A 160 13.00 -12.68 18.94
N LEU A 161 12.73 -11.41 18.63
CA LEU A 161 13.70 -10.33 18.81
C LEU A 161 14.11 -10.17 20.27
N LEU A 162 13.16 -10.18 21.21
CA LEU A 162 13.45 -10.12 22.65
C LEU A 162 14.31 -11.31 23.11
N ALA A 163 13.98 -12.52 22.66
CA ALA A 163 14.76 -13.72 22.99
C ALA A 163 16.20 -13.63 22.46
N ILE A 164 16.40 -13.13 21.24
CA ILE A 164 17.73 -12.91 20.66
C ILE A 164 18.52 -11.89 21.48
N ILE A 165 17.89 -10.78 21.86
CA ILE A 165 18.55 -9.75 22.68
C ILE A 165 18.98 -10.34 24.03
N LEU A 166 18.07 -11.04 24.71
CA LEU A 166 18.36 -11.68 25.99
C LEU A 166 19.49 -12.72 25.88
N PHE A 167 19.53 -13.49 24.79
CA PHE A 167 20.59 -14.46 24.53
C PHE A 167 21.96 -13.81 24.27
N ILE A 168 22.01 -12.62 23.67
CA ILE A 168 23.26 -11.91 23.41
C ILE A 168 23.76 -11.16 24.67
N THR A 169 22.85 -10.75 25.55
CA THR A 169 23.18 -9.99 26.77
C THR A 169 23.47 -10.84 28.01
N CYS A 170 23.14 -12.14 27.97
CA CYS A 170 23.49 -13.13 28.99
C CYS A 170 24.80 -13.84 28.64
#